data_AF-A0A9X8YNV3-F1
#
_entry.id   AF-A0A9X8YNV3-F1
#
_cell.length_a   1.000
_cell.length_b   1.000
_cell.length_c   1.000
_cell.angle_alpha   90.00
_cell.angle_beta   90.00
_cell.angle_gamma   90.00
#
_symmetry.space_group_name_H-M   'P 1'
#
loop_
_entity.id
_entity.type
_entity.pdbx_description
1 polymer ?
#
loop_
_entity_poly.entity_id
_entity_poly.type
_entity_poly.pdbx_seq_one_letter_code
_entity_poly.pdbx_strand_id
1 'polypeptide(L)'
;MYHVVAATTNPAKIKAIQLAFDDVFGAGQYRIESVDVASGVSLQPIGNHETRTGSRQRVMEARQVRPEADFWVGVEAGIEENMTFAWMTIENPH
;
A
#
# COMPACT_ATOMS: atom_id res chain seq x y z
N MET A 1 16.86 -2.24 10.46
CA MET A 1 15.68 -3.03 10.07
C MET A 1 14.63 -2.03 9.63
N TYR A 2 14.19 -2.08 8.37
CA TYR A 2 13.22 -1.13 7.85
C TYR A 2 11.85 -1.30 8.51
N HIS A 3 11.23 -0.21 8.91
CA HIS A 3 9.84 -0.15 9.30
C HIS A 3 8.99 0.12 8.07
N VAL A 4 8.21 -0.87 7.67
CA VAL A 4 7.32 -0.81 6.50
C VAL A 4 5.89 -0.73 6.98
N VAL A 5 5.17 0.32 6.58
CA VAL A 5 3.76 0.49 6.91
C VAL A 5 2.90 0.07 5.71
N ALA A 6 2.11 -0.98 5.89
CA ALA A 6 1.11 -1.41 4.92
C ALA A 6 -0.18 -0.63 5.17
N ALA A 7 -0.62 0.18 4.21
CA ALA A 7 -1.84 0.98 4.28
C ALA A 7 -3.12 0.15 4.03
N THR A 8 -3.16 -1.06 4.61
CA THR A 8 -4.24 -2.03 4.48
C THR A 8 -4.17 -3.06 5.61
N THR A 9 -5.32 -3.58 6.02
CA THR A 9 -5.47 -4.70 6.94
C THR A 9 -5.76 -6.03 6.23
N ASN A 10 -5.79 -6.05 4.90
CA ASN A 10 -6.06 -7.27 4.13
C ASN A 10 -4.84 -8.22 4.18
N PRO A 11 -5.00 -9.46 4.70
CA PRO A 11 -3.89 -10.39 4.87
C PRO A 11 -3.15 -10.75 3.56
N ALA A 12 -3.87 -10.84 2.44
CA ALA A 12 -3.28 -11.17 1.14
C ALA A 12 -2.39 -10.02 0.63
N LYS A 13 -2.84 -8.77 0.78
CA LYS A 13 -2.05 -7.59 0.41
C LYS A 13 -0.81 -7.47 1.30
N ILE A 14 -0.95 -7.67 2.62
CA ILE A 14 0.17 -7.68 3.55
C ILE A 14 1.19 -8.78 3.17
N LYS A 15 0.72 -9.99 2.83
CA LYS A 15 1.60 -11.07 2.41
C LYS A 15 2.33 -10.75 1.10
N ALA A 16 1.68 -10.08 0.14
CA ALA A 16 2.34 -9.64 -1.09
C ALA A 16 3.45 -8.62 -0.81
N ILE A 17 3.22 -7.66 0.09
CA ILE A 17 4.23 -6.68 0.52
C ILE A 17 5.40 -7.39 1.21
N GLN A 18 5.13 -8.33 2.12
CA GLN A 18 6.17 -9.15 2.75
C GLN A 18 7.01 -9.89 1.69
N LEU A 19 6.40 -10.62 0.77
CA LEU A 19 7.18 -11.36 -0.24
C LEU A 19 8.06 -10.43 -1.08
N ALA A 20 7.55 -9.25 -1.48
CA ALA A 20 8.34 -8.28 -2.22
C ALA A 20 9.53 -7.71 -1.41
N PHE A 21 9.32 -7.40 -0.13
CA PHE A 21 10.40 -6.88 0.73
C PHE A 21 11.40 -7.98 1.12
N ASP A 22 10.96 -9.24 1.28
CA ASP A 22 11.85 -10.39 1.48
C ASP A 22 12.76 -10.58 0.25
N ASP A 23 12.21 -10.50 -0.96
CA ASP A 23 12.96 -10.68 -2.21
C ASP A 23 13.97 -9.55 -2.47
N VAL A 24 13.65 -8.32 -2.08
CA VAL A 24 14.49 -7.14 -2.34
C VAL A 24 15.53 -6.88 -1.25
N PHE A 25 15.11 -6.94 0.02
CA PHE A 25 15.96 -6.58 1.16
C PHE A 25 16.46 -7.78 1.96
N GLY A 26 15.86 -8.96 1.78
CA GLY A 26 16.15 -10.16 2.55
C GLY A 26 15.29 -10.30 3.80
N ALA A 27 14.98 -11.55 4.13
CA ALA A 27 14.21 -11.90 5.33
C ALA A 27 14.87 -11.36 6.61
N GLY A 28 14.07 -10.78 7.50
CA GLY A 28 14.53 -10.21 8.76
C GLY A 28 15.18 -8.83 8.66
N GLN A 29 15.29 -8.25 7.45
CA GLN A 29 15.80 -6.88 7.27
C GLN A 29 14.72 -5.80 7.44
N TYR A 30 13.47 -6.18 7.64
CA TYR A 30 12.34 -5.27 7.84
C TYR A 30 11.27 -5.87 8.77
N ARG A 31 10.37 -5.01 9.23
CA ARG A 31 9.12 -5.38 9.90
C ARG A 31 7.96 -4.69 9.19
N ILE A 32 6.82 -5.38 9.08
CA ILE A 32 5.58 -4.80 8.56
C ILE A 32 4.65 -4.45 9.71
N GLU A 33 4.10 -3.24 9.65
CA GLU A 33 2.98 -2.80 10.47
C GLU A 33 1.79 -2.47 9.56
N SER A 34 0.62 -3.06 9.80
CA SER A 34 -0.60 -2.73 9.07
C SER A 34 -1.34 -1.59 9.75
N VAL A 35 -1.81 -0.62 8.96
CA VAL A 35 -2.72 0.44 9.41
C VAL A 35 -4.00 0.44 8.59
N ASP A 36 -5.13 0.71 9.24
CA ASP A 36 -6.41 0.92 8.57
C ASP A 36 -6.60 2.42 8.32
N VAL A 37 -6.69 2.80 7.04
CA VAL A 37 -6.78 4.19 6.59
C VAL A 37 -7.76 4.28 5.44
N ALA A 38 -8.41 5.43 5.28
CA ALA A 38 -9.36 5.65 4.20
C ALA A 38 -8.62 5.84 2.85
N SER A 39 -9.22 5.36 1.75
CA SER A 39 -8.72 5.63 0.39
C SER A 39 -9.25 6.95 -0.19
N GLY A 40 -10.22 7.60 0.46
CA GLY A 40 -10.83 8.83 -0.04
C GLY A 40 -11.62 8.69 -1.36
N VAL A 41 -11.75 7.46 -1.86
CA VAL A 41 -12.49 7.10 -3.09
C VAL A 41 -13.46 5.96 -2.80
N SER A 42 -14.20 5.49 -3.80
CA SER A 42 -15.12 4.36 -3.65
C SER A 42 -14.41 3.07 -3.22
N LEU A 43 -15.14 2.17 -2.54
CA LEU A 43 -14.59 0.86 -2.11
C LEU A 43 -14.21 -0.05 -3.30
N GLN A 44 -14.84 0.17 -4.46
CA GLN A 44 -14.53 -0.48 -5.73
C GLN A 44 -14.28 0.60 -6.79
N PRO A 45 -13.03 1.13 -6.86
CA PRO A 45 -12.68 2.17 -7.82
C PRO A 45 -12.96 1.74 -9.26
N ILE A 46 -13.56 2.66 -10.03
CA ILE A 46 -13.81 2.50 -11.46
C ILE A 46 -12.88 3.42 -12.23
N GLY A 47 -12.04 2.83 -13.09
CA GLY A 47 -11.04 3.50 -13.89
C GLY A 47 -9.67 3.59 -13.22
N ASN A 48 -8.65 3.70 -14.06
CA ASN A 48 -7.26 3.83 -13.68
C ASN A 48 -6.99 5.03 -12.75
N HIS A 49 -7.63 6.17 -13.05
CA HIS A 49 -7.41 7.40 -12.29
C HIS A 49 -7.90 7.30 -10.84
N GLU A 50 -9.13 6.81 -10.62
CA GLU A 50 -9.70 6.67 -9.27
C GLU A 50 -8.91 5.63 -8.46
N THR A 51 -8.55 4.50 -9.09
CA THR A 51 -7.76 3.44 -8.45
C THR A 51 -6.39 3.94 -8.00
N ARG A 52 -5.69 4.69 -8.87
CA ARG A 52 -4.40 5.30 -8.53
C ARG A 52 -4.54 6.33 -7.42
N THR A 53 -5.60 7.14 -7.46
CA THR A 53 -5.90 8.14 -6.43
C THR A 53 -6.11 7.48 -5.08
N GLY A 54 -6.91 6.40 -5.02
CA GLY A 54 -7.13 5.64 -3.80
C GLY A 54 -5.85 5.04 -3.21
N SER A 55 -4.99 4.46 -4.05
CA SER A 55 -3.69 3.91 -3.63
C SER A 55 -2.78 5.00 -3.01
N ARG A 56 -2.70 6.18 -3.63
CA ARG A 56 -1.88 7.30 -3.13
C ARG A 56 -2.46 7.93 -1.87
N GLN A 57 -3.78 8.07 -1.77
CA GLN A 57 -4.44 8.58 -0.57
C GLN A 57 -4.14 7.67 0.63
N ARG A 58 -4.28 6.34 0.47
CA ARG A 58 -3.95 5.39 1.53
C ARG A 58 -2.51 5.55 2.02
N VAL A 59 -1.55 5.70 1.11
CA VAL A 59 -0.14 5.92 1.47
C VAL A 59 0.05 7.24 2.23
N MET A 60 -0.57 8.32 1.75
CA MET A 60 -0.51 9.62 2.41
C MET A 60 -1.11 9.59 3.83
N GLU A 61 -2.29 8.97 4.00
CA GLU A 61 -2.93 8.82 5.31
C GLU A 61 -2.09 7.93 6.25
N ALA A 62 -1.55 6.82 5.73
CA ALA A 62 -0.66 5.95 6.49
C ALA A 62 0.59 6.69 6.97
N ARG A 63 1.12 7.59 6.14
CA ARG A 63 2.25 8.46 6.49
C ARG A 63 1.94 9.47 7.58
N GLN A 64 0.71 9.98 7.63
CA GLN A 64 0.28 10.84 8.74
C GLN A 64 0.15 10.06 10.06
N VAL A 65 -0.30 8.80 10.00
CA VAL A 65 -0.51 7.94 11.17
C VAL A 65 0.81 7.35 11.71
N ARG A 66 1.79 7.11 10.84
CA ARG A 66 3.11 6.56 11.14
C ARG A 66 4.22 7.34 10.43
N PRO A 67 4.47 8.61 10.79
CA PRO A 67 5.46 9.45 10.11
C PRO A 67 6.91 8.97 10.29
N GLU A 68 7.16 8.09 11.26
CA GLU A 68 8.48 7.56 11.61
C GLU A 68 8.91 6.34 10.78
N ALA A 69 8.04 5.81 9.92
CA ALA A 69 8.35 4.64 9.12
C ALA A 69 9.37 4.94 7.99
N ASP A 70 10.07 3.90 7.54
CA ASP A 70 11.01 3.99 6.42
C ASP A 70 10.30 3.87 5.07
N PHE A 71 9.18 3.14 5.02
CA PHE A 71 8.36 2.96 3.82
C PHE A 71 6.86 2.96 4.14
N TRP A 72 6.06 3.49 3.21
CA TRP A 72 4.59 3.37 3.22
C TRP A 72 4.12 2.75 1.91
N VAL A 73 3.29 1.71 2.02
CA VAL A 73 2.90 0.86 0.88
C VAL A 73 1.39 0.76 0.77
N GLY A 74 0.86 1.18 -0.37
CA GLY A 74 -0.55 1.08 -0.74
C GLY A 74 -0.73 0.11 -1.91
N VAL A 75 -1.76 -0.73 -1.84
CA VAL A 75 -2.17 -1.62 -2.93
C VAL A 75 -3.67 -1.47 -3.09
N GLU A 76 -4.12 -0.85 -4.17
CA GLU A 76 -5.54 -0.61 -4.45
C GLU A 76 -5.95 -1.32 -5.72
N ALA A 77 -6.96 -2.19 -5.63
CA ALA A 77 -7.53 -2.88 -6.78
C ALA A 77 -8.61 -2.01 -7.41
N GLY A 78 -8.72 -2.08 -8.73
CA GLY A 78 -9.67 -1.32 -9.52
C GLY A 78 -10.23 -2.14 -10.69
N ILE A 79 -11.26 -1.58 -11.31
CA ILE A 79 -11.85 -2.12 -12.54
C ILE A 79 -11.81 -1.03 -13.61
N GLU A 80 -11.35 -1.35 -14.80
CA GLU A 80 -11.43 -0.46 -15.96
C GLU A 80 -11.85 -1.29 -17.16
N GLU A 81 -12.93 -0.87 -17.81
CA GLU A 81 -13.60 -1.62 -18.87
C GLU A 81 -13.90 -3.06 -18.44
N ASN A 82 -13.28 -4.05 -19.09
CA ASN A 82 -13.49 -5.47 -18.85
C ASN A 82 -12.34 -6.12 -18.06
N MET A 83 -11.51 -5.33 -17.37
CA MET A 83 -10.33 -5.81 -16.66
C MET A 83 -10.34 -5.38 -15.19
N THR A 84 -9.71 -6.20 -14.34
CA THR A 84 -9.29 -5.79 -13.01
C THR A 84 -7.78 -5.67 -12.95
N PHE A 85 -7.29 -4.70 -12.19
CA PHE A 85 -5.87 -4.42 -11.99
C PHE A 85 -5.67 -3.86 -10.59
N ALA A 86 -4.43 -3.60 -10.22
CA ALA A 86 -4.11 -2.89 -8.98
C ALA A 86 -3.02 -1.84 -9.19
N TRP A 87 -3.11 -0.75 -8.43
CA TRP A 87 -2.04 0.23 -8.27
C TRP A 87 -1.27 -0.02 -6.99
N MET A 88 0.04 -0.18 -7.16
CA MET A 88 1.01 -0.24 -6.07
C MET A 88 1.67 1.13 -5.93
N THR A 89 1.53 1.76 -4.77
CA THR A 89 2.21 3.01 -4.42
C THR A 89 3.17 2.71 -3.28
N ILE A 90 4.44 3.08 -3.43
CA ILE A 90 5.47 2.96 -2.40
C ILE A 90 6.11 4.34 -2.25
N GLU A 91 6.13 4.85 -1.03
CA GLU A 91 6.83 6.08 -0.68
C GLU A 91 7.85 5.82 0.43
N ASN A 92 8.91 6.62 0.42
CA ASN A 92 9.91 6.73 1.47
C ASN A 92 10.09 8.23 1.85
N PRO A 93 10.80 8.55 2.93
CA PRO A 93 11.00 9.94 3.36
C PRO A 93 11.87 10.80 2.42
N HIS A 94 12.64 10.19 1.51
CA HIS A 94 13.69 10.85 0.70
C HIS A 94 13.41 10.79 -0.80
#